data_AF-A0A1H8YTH8-F1
#
_entry.id   AF-A0A1H8YTH8-F1
#
_cell.length_a   1.000
_cell.length_b   1.000
_cell.length_c   1.000
_cell.angle_alpha   90.00
_cell.angle_beta   90.00
_cell.angle_gamma   90.00
#
_symmetry.space_group_name_H-M   'P 1'
#
loop_
_entity.id
_entity.type
_entity.pdbx_description
1 polymer ?
#
loop_
_entity_poly.entity_id
_entity_poly.type
_entity_poly.pdbx_seq_one_letter_code
_entity_poly.pdbx_strand_id
1 'polypeptide(L)' 'MTNKYKIPLVLFLLGMIFTIIGALFKIMHWPYASILLIIGSFTEAFAIIILIGLILKKPK' A
#
# COMPACT_ATOMS: atom_id res chain seq x y z
N MET A 1 -20.15 8.51 6.50
CA MET A 1 -18.68 8.25 6.56
C MET A 1 -18.01 9.07 5.47
N THR A 2 -17.25 10.10 5.86
CA THR A 2 -16.57 11.00 4.92
C THR A 2 -15.64 10.21 4.00
N ASN A 3 -15.82 10.33 2.68
CA ASN A 3 -15.07 9.56 1.66
C ASN A 3 -13.53 9.77 1.71
N LYS A 4 -13.04 10.67 2.57
CA LYS A 4 -11.63 11.03 2.74
C LYS A 4 -10.75 9.83 3.15
N TYR A 5 -11.26 8.91 3.97
CA TYR A 5 -10.50 7.74 4.43
C TYR A 5 -10.58 6.54 3.47
N LYS A 6 -11.52 6.55 2.52
CA LYS A 6 -11.69 5.43 1.57
C LYS A 6 -10.55 5.37 0.55
N ILE A 7 -10.09 6.52 0.08
CA ILE A 7 -9.00 6.63 -0.90
C ILE A 7 -7.70 5.97 -0.40
N PRO A 8 -7.14 6.36 0.76
CA PRO A 8 -5.93 5.71 1.27
C PRO A 8 -6.16 4.24 1.61
N LEU A 9 -7.37 3.84 2.02
CA LEU A 9 -7.70 2.44 2.27
C LEU A 9 -7.65 1.60 0.98
N VAL A 10 -8.21 2.11 -0.13
CA VAL A 10 -8.14 1.44 -1.44
C VAL A 10 -6.70 1.34 -1.94
N LEU A 11 -5.91 2.42 -1.80
CA LEU A 11 -4.47 2.41 -2.13
C LEU A 11 -3.69 1.38 -1.30
N PHE A 12 -4.00 1.26 -0.01
CA PHE A 12 -3.39 0.26 0.87
C PHE A 12 -3.71 -1.17 0.42
N LEU A 13 -4.98 -1.47 0.13
CA LEU A 13 -5.38 -2.79 -0.37
C LEU A 13 -4.73 -3.12 -1.73
N LEU A 14 -4.60 -2.11 -2.61
CA LEU A 14 -3.90 -2.27 -3.87
C LEU A 14 -2.41 -2.61 -3.66
N GLY A 15 -1.74 -1.90 -2.75
CA GLY A 15 -0.36 -2.19 -2.36
C GLY A 15 -0.20 -3.60 -1.81
N MET A 16 -1.13 -4.06 -0.98
CA MET A 16 -1.14 -5.42 -0.42
C MET A 16 -1.23 -6.49 -1.50
N ILE A 17 -2.05 -6.30 -2.54
CA ILE A 17 -2.12 -7.23 -3.68
C ILE A 17 -0.76 -7.32 -4.38
N PHE A 18 -0.10 -6.20 -4.64
CA PHE A 18 1.23 -6.19 -5.25
C PHE A 18 2.29 -6.84 -4.36
N THR A 19 2.23 -6.62 -3.04
CA THR A 19 3.12 -7.27 -2.07
C THR A 19 2.91 -8.79 -2.05
N ILE A 20 1.66 -9.27 -2.08
CA ILE A 20 1.35 -10.71 -2.15
C ILE A 20 1.87 -11.33 -3.44
N ILE A 21 1.65 -10.67 -4.59
CA ILE A 21 2.14 -11.13 -5.89
C ILE A 21 3.67 -11.13 -5.91
N GLY A 22 4.33 -10.09 -5.40
CA GLY A 22 5.78 -10.01 -5.29
C GLY A 22 6.36 -11.09 -4.38
N ALA A 23 5.70 -11.40 -3.26
CA ALA A 23 6.10 -12.46 -2.35
C ALA A 23 5.98 -13.84 -3.02
N LEU A 24 4.90 -14.07 -3.77
CA LEU A 24 4.72 -15.28 -4.57
C LEU A 24 5.82 -15.41 -5.63
N PHE A 25 6.12 -14.35 -6.37
CA PHE A 25 7.22 -14.33 -7.35
C PHE A 25 8.57 -14.62 -6.69
N LYS A 26 8.77 -14.16 -5.45
CA LYS A 26 10.00 -14.42 -4.68
C LYS A 26 10.13 -15.90 -4.32
N ILE A 27 9.02 -16.55 -3.93
CA ILE A 27 8.99 -18.01 -3.69
C ILE A 27 9.27 -18.77 -4.99
N MET A 28 8.69 -18.34 -6.10
CA MET A 28 8.89 -18.94 -7.42
C MET A 28 10.26 -18.63 -8.06
N HIS A 29 11.11 -17.84 -7.39
CA HIS A 29 12.42 -17.37 -7.89
C HIS A 29 12.33 -16.63 -9.23
N TRP A 30 11.16 -16.09 -9.54
CA TRP A 30 10.94 -15.37 -10.79
C TRP A 30 11.70 -14.03 -10.76
N PRO A 31 12.21 -13.59 -11.93
CA PRO A 31 12.86 -12.30 -12.03
C PRO A 31 11.86 -11.21 -11.63
N TYR A 32 12.38 -10.07 -11.15
CA TYR A 32 11.59 -8.90 -10.73
C TYR A 32 10.77 -9.07 -9.43
N ALA A 33 10.85 -10.22 -8.73
CA ALA A 33 10.17 -10.43 -7.45
C ALA A 33 10.47 -9.32 -6.42
N SER A 34 11.74 -8.96 -6.26
CA SER A 34 12.17 -7.89 -5.34
C SER A 34 11.62 -6.53 -5.74
N ILE A 35 11.50 -6.26 -7.04
CA ILE A 35 10.98 -4.98 -7.56
C ILE A 35 9.48 -4.87 -7.29
N LEU A 36 8.71 -5.95 -7.53
CA LEU A 36 7.29 -6.02 -7.18
C LEU A 36 7.05 -5.83 -5.68
N LEU A 37 7.88 -6.46 -4.84
CA LEU A 37 7.81 -6.27 -3.38
C LEU A 37 8.10 -4.83 -2.96
N ILE A 38 9.13 -4.20 -3.53
CA ILE A 38 9.45 -2.80 -3.23
C ILE A 38 8.28 -1.90 -3.62
N ILE A 39 7.70 -2.09 -4.82
CA ILE A 39 6.57 -1.27 -5.29
C ILE A 39 5.34 -1.46 -4.39
N GLY A 40 5.02 -2.71 -4.02
CA GLY A 40 3.91 -3.03 -3.12
C GLY A 40 4.08 -2.38 -1.76
N SER A 41 5.22 -2.63 -1.10
CA SER A 41 5.51 -2.09 0.23
C SER A 41 5.64 -0.56 0.24
N PHE A 42 6.15 0.05 -0.84
CA PHE A 42 6.22 1.51 -0.94
C PHE A 42 4.83 2.13 -1.10
N THR A 43 3.95 1.49 -1.87
CA THR A 43 2.55 1.91 -2.01
C THR A 43 1.80 1.81 -0.68
N GLU A 44 2.01 0.73 0.08
CA GLU A 44 1.44 0.54 1.42
C GLU A 44 1.92 1.63 2.40
N ALA A 45 3.24 1.89 2.44
CA ALA A 45 3.82 2.92 3.29
C ALA A 45 3.25 4.31 2.97
N PHE A 46 3.14 4.65 1.68
CA PHE A 46 2.58 5.92 1.24
C PHE A 46 1.10 6.07 1.61
N ALA A 47 0.31 5.01 1.42
CA ALA A 47 -1.10 4.99 1.80
C ALA A 47 -1.31 5.22 3.31
N ILE A 48 -0.46 4.59 4.15
CA ILE A 48 -0.48 4.75 5.60
C ILE A 48 -0.10 6.19 5.98
N ILE A 49 0.94 6.77 5.38
CA ILE A 49 1.35 8.15 5.66
C ILE A 49 0.21 9.13 5.35
N ILE A 50 -0.47 8.96 4.22
CA ILE A 50 -1.65 9.79 3.86
C ILE A 50 -2.76 9.60 4.88
N LEU A 51 -3.06 8.34 5.26
CA LEU A 51 -4.10 8.05 6.24
C LEU A 51 -3.81 8.70 7.59
N ILE A 52 -2.57 8.60 8.08
CA ILE A 52 -2.13 9.25 9.30
C ILE A 52 -2.25 10.76 9.18
N GLY A 53 -1.80 11.36 8.07
CA GLY A 53 -1.94 12.80 7.83
C GLY A 53 -3.41 13.27 7.84
N LEU A 54 -4.33 12.47 7.30
CA LEU A 54 -5.77 12.75 7.31
C LEU A 54 -6.41 12.56 8.69
N ILE A 55 -5.89 11.64 9.52
CA ILE A 55 -6.34 11.44 10.90
C ILE A 55 -5.83 12.57 11.80
N LEU A 56 -4.56 12.96 11.65
CA LEU A 56 -3.93 14.03 12.45
C LEU A 56 -4.46 15.42 12.10
N LYS A 57 -4.96 15.62 10.88
CA LYS A 57 -5.70 16.82 10.51
C LYS A 57 -7.09 16.81 11.18
N LYS A 58 -7.11 17.02 12.51
CA LYS A 58 -8.34 17.26 13.26
C LYS A 58 -9.10 18.43 12.64
N PRO A 59 -10.45 18.37 12.61
CA PRO A 59 -11.25 19.52 12.23
C PRO A 59 -10.94 20.66 13.21
N LYS A 60 -10.58 21.82 12.67
CA LYS A 60 -10.78 23.08 13.38
C LYS A 60 -12.28 23.30 13.52
#